data_AF-A0A3N1W6D1-F1
#
_entry.id   AF-A0A3N1W6D1-F1
#
_cell.length_a   1.000
_cell.length_b   1.000
_cell.length_c   1.000
_cell.angle_alpha   90.00
_cell.angle_beta   90.00
_cell.angle_gamma   90.00
#
_symmetry.space_group_name_H-M   'P 1'
#
loop_
_entity.id
_entity.type
_entity.pdbx_description
1 polymer ?
#
loop_
_entity_poly.entity_id
_entity_poly.type
_entity_poly.pdbx_seq_one_letter_code
_entity_poly.pdbx_strand_id
1 'polypeptide(L)' 'MRIVSIFKNGNNRAIRLPRDLDFEGVSELEIIREGDSIILRPIRPTWGSFAQLEKADAGFLTDRGDVVDDEGRFDL' A
#
# COMPACT_ATOMS: atom_id res chain seq x y z
N MET A 1 17.47 -5.74 -16.23
CA MET A 1 16.59 -6.86 -16.63
C MET A 1 17.13 -8.14 -16.03
N ARG A 2 16.34 -8.89 -15.26
CA ARG A 2 16.75 -10.18 -14.66
C ARG A 2 15.83 -11.27 -15.17
N ILE A 3 16.41 -12.41 -15.55
CA ILE A 3 15.67 -13.60 -15.97
C ILE A 3 15.51 -14.50 -14.74
N VAL A 4 14.28 -14.86 -14.42
CA VAL A 4 13.96 -15.81 -13.35
C VAL A 4 13.43 -17.10 -13.94
N SER A 5 13.76 -18.23 -13.33
CA SER A 5 13.20 -19.52 -13.72
C SER A 5 11.84 -19.74 -13.08
N ILE A 6 10.92 -20.34 -13.84
CA ILE A 6 9.63 -20.80 -13.31
C ILE A 6 9.78 -22.29 -12.95
N PHE A 7 9.31 -22.67 -11.76
CA PHE A 7 9.34 -24.04 -11.27
C PHE A 7 7.94 -24.50 -10.82
N LYS A 8 7.75 -25.80 -10.64
CA LYS A 8 6.50 -26.36 -10.10
C LYS A 8 6.53 -26.31 -8.57
N ASN A 9 5.43 -25.86 -7.96
CA ASN A 9 5.17 -25.94 -6.52
C ASN A 9 3.81 -26.63 -6.33
N GLY A 10 3.84 -27.94 -6.07
CA GLY A 10 2.64 -28.78 -6.09
C GLY A 10 1.96 -28.75 -7.46
N ASN A 11 0.66 -28.43 -7.49
CA ASN A 11 -0.12 -28.28 -8.71
C ASN A 11 0.06 -26.91 -9.40
N ASN A 12 0.80 -25.99 -8.77
CA ASN A 12 0.97 -24.62 -9.24
C ASN A 12 2.37 -24.40 -9.85
N ARG A 13 2.52 -23.26 -10.52
CA ARG A 13 3.83 -22.72 -10.95
C ARG A 13 4.23 -21.57 -10.04
N ALA A 14 5.51 -21.44 -9.77
CA ALA A 14 6.07 -20.38 -8.93
C ALA A 14 7.34 -19.79 -9.58
N ILE A 15 7.60 -18.53 -9.26
CA ILE A 15 8.87 -17.85 -9.56
C ILE A 15 9.66 -17.67 -8.28
N ARG A 16 10.99 -17.63 -8.37
CA ARG A 16 11.83 -17.16 -7.26
C ARG A 16 11.95 -15.65 -7.36
N LEU A 17 11.41 -14.93 -6.39
CA LEU A 17 11.59 -13.49 -6.30
C LEU A 17 13.02 -13.19 -5.81
N PRO A 18 13.84 -12.45 -6.57
CA PRO A 18 15.15 -12.01 -6.09
C PRO A 18 15.01 -11.13 -4.84
N ARG A 19 15.92 -11.28 -3.86
CA ARG A 19 15.85 -10.55 -2.58
C ARG A 19 15.81 -9.02 -2.73
N ASP A 20 16.48 -8.49 -3.73
CA ASP A 20 16.51 -7.06 -4.06
C ASP A 20 15.22 -6.54 -4.73
N LEU A 21 14.33 -7.45 -5.16
CA LEU A 21 13.01 -7.14 -5.71
C LEU A 21 11.88 -7.56 -4.74
N ASP A 22 12.24 -7.94 -3.51
CA ASP A 22 11.29 -8.34 -2.49
C ASP A 22 10.60 -7.13 -1.84
N PHE A 23 9.41 -7.34 -1.28
CA PHE A 23 8.63 -6.30 -0.59
C PHE A 23 8.73 -6.51 0.93
N GLU A 24 9.43 -5.60 1.61
CA GLU A 24 9.55 -5.67 3.07
C GLU A 24 8.18 -5.43 3.75
N GLY A 25 7.85 -6.27 4.72
CA GLY A 25 6.65 -6.12 5.54
C GLY A 25 5.33 -6.48 4.85
N VAL A 26 5.37 -7.12 3.67
CA VAL A 26 4.18 -7.51 2.91
C VAL A 26 4.12 -9.03 2.75
N SER A 27 3.02 -9.65 3.15
CA SER A 27 2.79 -11.10 2.97
C SER A 27 2.02 -11.45 1.70
N GLU A 28 1.31 -10.48 1.09
CA GLU A 28 0.39 -10.71 -0.01
C GLU A 28 0.53 -9.64 -1.11
N LEU A 29 0.53 -10.09 -2.36
CA LEU A 29 0.57 -9.24 -3.55
C LEU A 29 -0.68 -9.47 -4.39
N GLU A 30 -1.23 -8.38 -4.93
CA GLU A 30 -2.20 -8.46 -6.01
C GLU A 30 -1.50 -8.82 -7.32
N ILE A 31 -2.12 -9.70 -8.11
CA ILE A 31 -1.63 -10.13 -9.43
C ILE A 31 -2.58 -9.63 -10.53
N ILE A 32 -2.04 -8.89 -11.49
CA ILE A 32 -2.77 -8.32 -12.62
C ILE A 32 -2.11 -8.80 -13.91
N ARG A 33 -2.92 -9.16 -14.92
CA ARG A 33 -2.44 -9.53 -16.25
C ARG A 33 -2.80 -8.44 -17.26
N GLU A 34 -1.81 -7.95 -17.97
CA GLU A 34 -1.95 -6.99 -19.06
C GLU A 34 -1.25 -7.57 -20.30
N GLY A 35 -2.03 -8.13 -21.23
CA GLY A 35 -1.49 -8.82 -22.40
C GLY A 35 -0.61 -10.01 -22.02
N ASP A 36 0.68 -9.93 -22.34
CA ASP A 36 1.73 -10.90 -22.01
C ASP A 36 2.47 -10.59 -20.69
N SER A 37 2.14 -9.47 -20.06
CA SER A 37 2.76 -9.01 -18.82
C SER A 37 1.95 -9.42 -17.60
N ILE A 38 2.67 -9.75 -16.52
CA ILE A 38 2.11 -9.95 -15.18
C ILE A 38 2.69 -8.87 -14.27
N ILE A 39 1.82 -8.11 -13.64
CA ILE A 39 2.15 -7.07 -12.67
C ILE A 39 1.83 -7.60 -11.28
N LEU A 40 2.82 -7.57 -10.39
CA LEU A 40 2.67 -7.88 -8.98
C LEU A 40 2.82 -6.58 -8.18
N ARG A 41 1.86 -6.26 -7.32
CA ARG A 41 1.94 -5.09 -6.44
C ARG A 41 1.47 -5.42 -5.03
N PRO A 42 2.05 -4.81 -3.98
CA PRO A 42 1.57 -4.98 -2.62
C PRO A 42 0.08 -4.67 -2.49
N ILE A 43 -0.65 -5.52 -1.76
CA ILE A 43 -2.01 -5.19 -1.36
C ILE A 43 -1.91 -4.01 -0.39
N ARG A 44 -2.45 -2.86 -0.80
CA ARG A 44 -2.60 -1.71 0.08
C ARG A 44 -4.05 -1.62 0.54
N PRO A 45 -4.28 -1.23 1.81
CA PRO A 45 -5.61 -0.85 2.27
C PRO A 45 -6.18 0.21 1.31
N THR A 46 -7.42 0.03 0.88
CA THR A 46 -8.13 1.05 0.10
C THR A 46 -8.77 2.07 1.05
N TRP A 47 -9.24 3.20 0.54
CA TRP A 47 -10.07 4.10 1.36
C TRP A 47 -11.31 3.38 1.93
N GLY A 48 -11.81 2.35 1.25
CA GLY A 48 -12.91 1.51 1.77
C GLY A 48 -12.55 0.73 3.03
N SER A 49 -11.29 0.26 3.17
CA SER A 49 -10.87 -0.43 4.39
C SER A 49 -10.69 0.51 5.59
N PHE A 50 -10.61 1.82 5.38
CA PHE A 50 -10.58 2.79 6.47
C PHE A 50 -11.84 2.70 7.35
N ALA A 51 -13.01 2.40 6.75
CA ALA A 51 -14.27 2.25 7.48
C ALA A 51 -14.30 1.03 8.42
N GLN A 52 -13.35 0.09 8.26
CA GLN A 52 -13.23 -1.11 9.11
C GLN A 52 -12.33 -0.86 10.33
N LEU A 53 -11.61 0.27 10.38
CA LEU A 53 -10.79 0.63 11.53
C LEU A 53 -11.69 1.08 12.69
N GLU A 54 -11.18 0.92 13.90
CA GLU A 54 -11.88 1.39 15.10
C GLU A 54 -12.07 2.91 15.06
N LYS A 55 -13.22 3.34 15.59
CA LYS A 55 -13.48 4.77 15.74
C LYS A 55 -12.49 5.35 16.74
N ALA A 56 -12.09 6.59 16.49
CA ALA A 56 -11.35 7.35 17.49
C ALA A 56 -12.17 7.48 18.78
N ASP A 57 -11.47 7.61 19.91
CA ASP A 57 -12.09 7.85 21.20
C ASP A 57 -12.96 9.11 21.19
N ALA A 58 -13.98 9.16 22.04
CA ALA A 58 -14.92 10.28 22.10
C ALA A 58 -14.24 11.63 22.42
N GLY A 59 -13.08 11.61 23.08
CA GLY A 59 -12.27 12.80 23.41
C GLY A 59 -11.21 13.15 22.36
N PHE A 60 -11.07 12.37 21.30
CA PHE A 60 -10.07 12.61 20.27
C PHE A 60 -10.45 13.85 19.44
N LEU A 61 -9.56 14.85 19.41
CA LEU A 61 -9.75 16.13 18.72
C LEU A 61 -11.00 16.92 19.18
N THR A 62 -11.39 16.81 20.45
CA THR A 62 -12.43 17.69 21.03
C THR A 62 -12.00 19.16 21.02
N ASP A 63 -10.70 19.41 21.20
CA ASP A 63 -10.06 20.69 20.97
C ASP A 63 -9.02 20.54 19.87
N ARG A 64 -9.03 21.47 18.91
CA ARG A 64 -8.09 21.52 17.79
C ARG A 64 -7.83 22.98 17.48
N GLY A 65 -6.69 23.48 17.95
CA GLY A 65 -6.22 24.81 17.60
C GLY A 65 -5.95 24.94 16.10
N ASP A 66 -6.15 26.15 15.59
CA ASP A 66 -5.76 26.50 14.23
C ASP A 66 -4.23 26.45 14.11
N VAL A 67 -3.76 25.81 13.04
CA VAL A 67 -2.31 25.67 12.75
C VAL A 67 -1.80 26.88 11.96
N VAL A 68 -2.71 27.65 11.36
CA VAL A 68 -2.42 28.88 10.63
C VAL A 68 -3.16 30.00 11.33
N ASP A 69 -2.41 30.90 11.95
CA ASP A 69 -2.93 32.17 12.43
C ASP A 69 -3.24 33.07 11.23
N ASP A 70 -4.37 33.77 11.25
CA ASP A 70 -4.80 34.67 10.18
C ASP A 70 -3.98 35.98 10.18
N GLU A 71 -3.14 36.17 11.20
CA GLU A 71 -2.18 37.27 11.31
C GLU A 71 -1.03 37.13 10.29
N GLY A 72 -1.22 37.70 9.09
CA GLY A 72 -0.15 37.96 8.13
C GLY A 72 -0.29 37.27 6.76
N ARG A 73 -1.45 36.68 6.45
CA ARG A 73 -1.65 36.00 5.15
C ARG A 73 -1.93 36.95 3.97
N PHE A 74 -2.20 38.22 4.24
CA PHE A 74 -2.49 39.23 3.23
C PHE A 74 -1.82 40.57 3.57
N ASP A 75 -0.52 40.70 3.27
CA ASP A 75 0.09 42.02 3.05
C ASP A 75 -0.12 42.38 1.56
N LEU A 76 -1.00 43.34 1.30
CA LEU A 76 -1.23 43.97 -0.02
C LEU A 76 -0.44 45.27 -0.16
#